data_AF-A0A9R1EPX3-F1
#
_entry.id   AF-A0A9R1EPX3-F1
#
_cell.length_a   1.000
_cell.length_b   1.000
_cell.length_c   1.000
_cell.angle_alpha   90.00
_cell.angle_beta   90.00
_cell.angle_gamma   90.00
#
_symmetry.space_group_name_H-M   'P 1'
#
loop_
_entity.id
_entity.type
_entity.pdbx_description
1 polymer ?
#
loop_
_entity_poly.entity_id
_entity_poly.type
_entity_poly.pdbx_seq_one_letter_code
_entity_poly.pdbx_strand_id
1 'polypeptide(L)'
;MKFEPSPKDLAILLANRSFCLLRLGRGKDALSDADACTMVRPRWPKGYYRKGAALMLQEDYEKASEAFEDGLKLDPTNADIANALR
;
A
#
# COMPACT_ATOMS: atom_id res chain seq x y z
N MET A 1 -7.92 -25.90 -14.18
CA MET A 1 -7.80 -25.55 -12.75
C MET A 1 -7.75 -24.03 -12.65
N LYS A 2 -8.73 -23.38 -12.01
CA LYS A 2 -8.71 -21.91 -11.81
C LYS A 2 -7.86 -21.63 -10.58
N PHE A 3 -6.89 -20.74 -10.69
CA PHE A 3 -6.12 -20.27 -9.54
C PHE A 3 -6.98 -19.26 -8.78
N GLU A 4 -7.37 -19.61 -7.56
CA GLU A 4 -8.09 -18.73 -6.63
C GLU A 4 -7.22 -18.57 -5.39
N PRO A 5 -6.45 -17.46 -5.28
CA PRO A 5 -5.59 -17.25 -4.13
C PRO A 5 -6.42 -17.03 -2.87
N SER A 6 -5.89 -17.44 -1.71
CA SER A 6 -6.49 -17.04 -0.44
C SER A 6 -6.50 -15.51 -0.31
N PRO A 7 -7.40 -14.90 0.48
CA PRO A 7 -7.40 -13.45 0.68
C PRO A 7 -6.03 -12.91 1.15
N LYS A 8 -5.31 -13.68 1.96
CA LYS A 8 -3.95 -13.33 2.41
C LYS A 8 -2.97 -13.30 1.24
N ASP A 9 -2.99 -14.32 0.39
CA ASP A 9 -2.09 -14.40 -0.76
C ASP A 9 -2.44 -13.35 -1.82
N LEU A 10 -3.74 -13.09 -2.02
CA LEU A 10 -4.22 -12.02 -2.89
C LEU A 10 -3.69 -10.66 -2.43
N ALA A 11 -3.78 -10.34 -1.13
CA ALA A 11 -3.22 -9.10 -0.60
C ALA A 11 -1.70 -9.00 -0.83
N ILE A 12 -0.95 -10.10 -0.66
CA ILE A 12 0.49 -10.13 -0.92
C ILE A 12 0.78 -9.85 -2.40
N LEU A 13 0.03 -10.47 -3.32
CA LEU A 13 0.19 -10.25 -4.76
C LEU A 13 -0.11 -8.79 -5.13
N LEU A 14 -1.20 -8.22 -4.63
CA LEU A 14 -1.56 -6.82 -4.84
C LEU A 14 -0.48 -5.87 -4.31
N ALA A 15 0.01 -6.09 -3.08
CA ALA A 15 1.07 -5.25 -2.49
C ALA A 15 2.41 -5.34 -3.24
N ASN A 16 2.74 -6.50 -3.82
CA ASN A 16 3.94 -6.68 -4.62
C ASN A 16 3.77 -6.07 -6.01
N ARG A 17 2.60 -6.21 -6.64
CA ARG A 17 2.31 -5.60 -7.94
C ARG A 17 2.28 -4.07 -7.85
N SER A 18 1.65 -3.52 -6.81
CA SER A 18 1.69 -2.09 -6.48
C SER A 18 3.14 -1.57 -6.37
N PHE A 19 4.02 -2.32 -5.68
CA PHE A 19 5.43 -1.98 -5.60
C PHE A 19 6.13 -1.96 -6.97
N CYS A 20 5.89 -2.96 -7.81
CA CYS A 20 6.47 -2.98 -9.15
C CYS A 20 5.96 -1.79 -9.99
N LEU A 21 4.68 -1.46 -9.90
CA LEU A 21 4.08 -0.32 -10.60
C LEU A 21 4.65 1.02 -10.14
N LEU A 22 4.92 1.19 -8.84
CA LEU A 22 5.66 2.34 -8.29
C LEU A 22 7.04 2.48 -8.96
N ARG A 23 7.78 1.38 -9.07
CA ARG A 23 9.11 1.37 -9.71
C ARG A 23 9.06 1.67 -11.21
N LEU A 24 7.90 1.47 -11.84
CA LEU A 24 7.65 1.81 -13.24
C LEU A 24 7.07 3.22 -13.44
N GLY A 25 6.91 4.03 -12.38
CA GLY A 25 6.31 5.37 -12.46
C GLY A 25 4.78 5.36 -12.65
N ARG A 26 4.13 4.20 -12.52
CA ARG A 26 2.69 4.02 -12.76
C ARG A 26 1.89 4.22 -11.47
N GLY A 27 1.91 5.46 -10.95
CA GLY A 27 1.30 5.80 -9.66
C GLY A 27 -0.18 5.45 -9.53
N LYS A 28 -1.00 5.76 -10.55
CA LYS A 28 -2.44 5.46 -10.53
C LYS A 28 -2.76 3.97 -10.40
N ASP A 29 -2.05 3.14 -11.16
CA ASP A 29 -2.22 1.68 -11.10
C ASP A 29 -1.71 1.12 -9.78
N ALA A 30 -0.59 1.66 -9.28
CA ALA A 30 -0.05 1.27 -7.98
C ALA A 30 -1.02 1.59 -6.83
N LEU A 31 -1.71 2.73 -6.92
CA LEU A 31 -2.73 3.14 -5.95
C LEU A 31 -3.93 2.19 -5.99
N SER A 32 -4.43 1.86 -7.19
CA SER A 32 -5.53 0.91 -7.33
C SER A 32 -5.22 -0.45 -6.69
N ASP A 33 -3.99 -0.96 -6.86
CA ASP A 33 -3.56 -2.21 -6.23
C ASP A 33 -3.42 -2.07 -4.70
N ALA A 34 -2.92 -0.93 -4.24
CA ALA A 34 -2.77 -0.66 -2.81
C ALA A 34 -4.13 -0.55 -2.11
N ASP A 35 -5.11 0.13 -2.73
CA ASP A 35 -6.48 0.22 -2.21
C ASP A 35 -7.17 -1.14 -2.20
N ALA A 36 -7.02 -1.94 -3.26
CA ALA A 36 -7.52 -3.31 -3.25
C ALA A 36 -6.85 -4.14 -2.14
N CYS A 37 -5.55 -3.95 -1.90
CA CYS A 37 -4.83 -4.61 -0.82
C CYS A 37 -5.37 -4.22 0.56
N THR A 38 -5.65 -2.95 0.82
CA THR A 38 -6.21 -2.50 2.11
C THR A 38 -7.65 -2.98 2.29
N MET A 39 -8.43 -3.11 1.23
CA MET A 39 -9.77 -3.72 1.29
C MET A 39 -9.73 -5.21 1.61
N VAL A 40 -8.83 -5.96 0.96
CA VAL A 40 -8.68 -7.42 1.18
C VAL A 40 -8.09 -7.72 2.56
N ARG A 41 -7.15 -6.89 3.04
CA ARG A 41 -6.49 -7.08 4.32
C ARG A 41 -6.31 -5.75 5.08
N PRO A 42 -7.38 -5.24 5.72
CA PRO A 42 -7.38 -3.92 6.36
C PRO A 42 -6.53 -3.81 7.63
N ARG A 43 -6.07 -4.93 8.20
CA ARG A 43 -5.18 -4.95 9.38
C ARG A 43 -3.75 -5.28 9.01
N TRP A 44 -3.30 -4.85 7.83
CA TRP A 44 -1.93 -5.08 7.38
C TRP A 44 -1.23 -3.78 6.99
N PRO A 45 -0.27 -3.29 7.81
CA PRO A 45 0.39 -2.01 7.60
C PRO A 45 1.03 -1.85 6.22
N LYS A 46 1.51 -2.94 5.61
CA LYS A 46 2.16 -2.91 4.28
C LYS A 46 1.23 -2.40 3.18
N GLY A 47 -0.09 -2.68 3.25
CA GLY A 47 -1.04 -2.17 2.26
C GLY A 47 -1.12 -0.64 2.30
N TYR A 48 -1.19 -0.09 3.51
CA TYR A 48 -1.19 1.36 3.76
C TYR A 48 0.12 2.04 3.36
N TYR A 49 1.27 1.40 3.63
CA TYR A 49 2.56 1.87 3.11
C TYR A 49 2.58 1.96 1.58
N ARG A 50 2.06 0.94 0.87
CA ARG A 50 1.96 0.97 -0.59
C ARG A 50 1.04 2.07 -1.09
N LYS A 51 -0.08 2.30 -0.39
CA LYS A 51 -1.03 3.37 -0.70
C LYS A 51 -0.37 4.75 -0.57
N GLY A 52 0.27 5.01 0.56
CA GLY A 52 1.00 6.26 0.80
C GLY A 52 2.10 6.49 -0.24
N ALA A 53 2.91 5.47 -0.54
CA ALA A 53 3.94 5.58 -1.58
C ALA A 53 3.36 5.86 -2.98
N ALA A 54 2.20 5.29 -3.32
CA ALA A 54 1.53 5.53 -4.60
C ALA A 54 0.92 6.93 -4.71
N LEU A 55 0.50 7.51 -3.59
CA LEU A 55 0.02 8.88 -3.49
C LEU A 55 1.18 9.88 -3.53
N MET A 56 2.31 9.57 -2.87
CA MET A 56 3.55 10.34 -2.98
C MET A 56 4.01 10.48 -4.43
N LEU A 57 3.98 9.38 -5.20
CA LEU A 57 4.35 9.38 -6.62
C LEU A 57 3.37 10.21 -7.49
N GLN A 58 2.14 10.39 -7.02
CA GLN A 58 1.12 11.22 -7.68
C GLN A 58 1.09 12.65 -7.13
N GLU A 59 2.01 13.00 -6.22
CA GLU A 59 2.10 14.32 -5.57
C GLU A 59 0.86 14.68 -4.71
N ASP A 60 0.04 13.69 -4.36
CA ASP A 60 -1.08 13.84 -3.43
C ASP A 60 -0.59 13.62 -1.99
N TYR A 61 0.22 14.57 -1.50
CA TYR A 61 0.94 14.46 -0.24
C TYR A 61 0.04 14.40 0.99
N GLU A 62 -1.11 15.08 0.94
CA GLU A 62 -2.09 15.08 2.04
C GLU A 62 -2.63 13.67 2.28
N LYS A 63 -3.16 13.02 1.23
CA LYS A 63 -3.66 11.65 1.33
C LYS A 63 -2.54 10.64 1.56
N ALA A 64 -1.33 10.93 1.09
CA ALA A 64 -0.17 10.09 1.39
C ALA A 64 0.10 10.04 2.89
N SER A 65 0.08 11.20 3.55
CA SER A 65 0.25 11.31 5.01
C SER A 65 -0.84 10.53 5.74
N GLU A 66 -2.11 10.72 5.37
CA GLU A 66 -3.24 9.99 5.96
C GLU A 66 -3.07 8.46 5.83
N ALA A 67 -2.64 7.99 4.66
CA ALA A 67 -2.42 6.57 4.42
C ALA A 67 -1.27 6.03 5.28
N PHE A 68 -0.17 6.77 5.44
CA PHE A 68 0.92 6.34 6.32
C PHE A 68 0.51 6.36 7.79
N GLU A 69 -0.23 7.37 8.24
CA GLU A 69 -0.80 7.43 9.59
C GLU A 69 -1.71 6.25 9.89
N ASP A 70 -2.58 5.87 8.94
CA ASP A 70 -3.41 4.66 9.06
C ASP A 70 -2.56 3.38 9.19
N GLY A 71 -1.44 3.31 8.48
CA GLY A 71 -0.46 2.24 8.63
C GLY A 71 0.18 2.21 10.03
N LEU A 72 0.55 3.37 10.57
CA LEU A 72 1.12 3.48 11.92
C LEU A 72 0.10 3.22 13.04
N LYS A 73 -1.19 3.51 12.83
CA LYS A 73 -2.25 3.10 13.77
C LYS A 73 -2.28 1.57 13.95
N LEU A 74 -1.89 0.82 12.92
CA LEU A 74 -1.84 -0.65 12.95
C LEU A 74 -0.50 -1.19 13.48
N ASP A 75 0.60 -0.54 13.16
CA ASP A 75 1.94 -0.87 13.67
C ASP A 75 2.72 0.43 13.96
N PRO A 76 2.61 0.96 15.20
CA PRO A 76 3.27 2.21 15.59
C PRO A 76 4.79 2.15 15.56
N THR A 77 5.37 0.94 15.54
CA THR A 77 6.82 0.72 15.55
C THR A 77 7.41 0.52 14.17
N ASN A 78 6.60 0.66 13.12
CA ASN A 78 7.03 0.42 11.76
C ASN A 78 7.98 1.53 11.26
N ALA A 79 9.29 1.25 11.28
CA ALA A 79 10.31 2.20 10.88
C ALA A 79 10.17 2.66 9.42
N ASP A 80 9.74 1.78 8.51
CA ASP A 80 9.58 2.12 7.09
C ASP A 80 8.47 3.17 6.89
N ILE A 81 7.33 2.99 7.57
CA ILE A 81 6.21 3.95 7.50
C ILE A 81 6.57 5.25 8.22
N ALA A 82 7.20 5.16 9.40
CA ALA A 82 7.61 6.35 10.16
C ALA A 82 8.64 7.21 9.40
N ASN A 83 9.55 6.58 8.65
CA ASN A 83 10.50 7.30 7.80
C ASN A 83 9.84 7.91 6.57
N ALA A 84 8.73 7.35 6.07
CA ALA A 84 8.02 7.89 4.92
C ALA A 84 7.21 9.17 5.23
N LEU A 85 7.02 9.50 6.51
CA LEU A 85 6.37 10.73 7.00
C LEU A 85 7.35 11.87 7.33
N ARG A 86 8.66 11.63 7.22
CA ARG A 86 9.72 12.61 7.53
C ARG A 86 10.25 13.26 6.27
#